data_AF-A0A972DFS7-F1
#
_entry.id   AF-A0A972DFS7-F1
#
_cell.length_a   1.000
_cell.length_b   1.000
_cell.length_c   1.000
_cell.angle_alpha   90.00
_cell.angle_beta   90.00
_cell.angle_gamma   90.00
#
_symmetry.space_group_name_H-M   'P 1'
#
loop_
_entity.id
_entity.type
_entity.pdbx_description
1 polymer ?
#
loop_
_entity_poly.entity_id
_entity_poly.type
_entity_poly.pdbx_seq_one_letter_code
_entity_poly.pdbx_strand_id
1 'polypeptide(L)'
;MEENRADKRHLQDRTSKRAVYFILGILETLFAFRLIFKLLGANPSSAFVSFIYALTGLFLNPFRGIFPSAVGEGITTHSVLEPSVIIGMIVYALIAYGIVVLIDMAANRKKRTE
;
A
#
# COMPACT_ATOMS: atom_id res chain seq x y z
N MET A 1 3.31 5.14 -40.53
CA MET A 1 2.57 5.59 -39.32
C MET A 1 2.31 4.46 -38.31
N GLU A 2 2.41 3.17 -38.68
CA GLU A 2 2.13 2.03 -37.78
C GLU A 2 3.31 1.60 -36.89
N GLU A 3 4.55 1.80 -37.35
CA GLU A 3 5.78 1.49 -36.60
C GLU A 3 5.87 2.24 -35.25
N ASN A 4 5.38 3.48 -35.21
CA ASN A 4 5.32 4.30 -33.98
C ASN A 4 4.25 3.80 -32.97
N ARG A 5 3.32 2.92 -33.37
CA ARG A 5 2.31 2.35 -32.45
C ARG A 5 2.83 1.11 -31.72
N ALA A 6 3.74 0.34 -32.32
CA ALA A 6 4.31 -0.85 -31.69
C ALA A 6 5.29 -0.49 -30.58
N ASP A 7 6.20 0.46 -30.82
CA ASP A 7 7.19 0.91 -29.82
C ASP A 7 6.54 1.58 -28.59
N LYS A 8 5.52 2.42 -28.82
CA LYS A 8 4.73 3.05 -27.75
C LYS A 8 4.02 2.04 -26.84
N ARG A 9 3.61 0.87 -27.35
CA ARG A 9 2.92 -0.16 -26.56
C ARG A 9 3.87 -0.85 -25.57
N HIS A 10 5.12 -1.09 -25.94
CA HIS A 10 6.13 -1.68 -25.05
C HIS A 10 6.57 -0.72 -23.93
N LEU A 11 6.58 0.58 -24.22
CA LEU A 11 6.82 1.64 -23.22
C LEU A 11 5.63 1.83 -22.27
N GLN A 12 4.40 1.68 -22.78
CA GLN A 12 3.17 1.87 -22.00
C GLN A 12 2.97 0.77 -20.94
N ASP A 13 3.33 -0.48 -21.24
CA ASP A 13 3.29 -1.59 -20.27
C ASP A 13 4.28 -1.37 -19.11
N ARG A 14 5.52 -0.95 -19.43
CA ARG A 14 6.52 -0.60 -18.41
C ARG A 14 6.09 0.59 -17.57
N THR A 15 5.46 1.59 -18.18
CA THR A 15 5.00 2.80 -17.48
C THR A 15 3.85 2.50 -16.52
N SER A 16 2.92 1.64 -16.92
CA SER A 16 1.76 1.28 -16.09
C SER A 16 2.17 0.52 -14.83
N LYS A 17 3.10 -0.43 -14.95
CA LYS A 17 3.64 -1.18 -13.80
C LYS A 17 4.43 -0.30 -12.85
N ARG A 18 5.23 0.63 -13.40
CA ARG A 18 5.97 1.61 -12.59
C ARG A 18 5.02 2.50 -11.78
N ALA A 19 3.90 2.93 -12.36
CA ALA A 19 2.90 3.70 -11.65
C ALA A 19 2.29 2.92 -10.48
N VAL A 20 1.93 1.64 -10.69
CA VAL A 20 1.40 0.77 -9.63
C VAL A 20 2.39 0.63 -8.48
N TYR A 21 3.64 0.29 -8.77
CA TYR A 21 4.68 0.17 -7.73
C TYR A 21 5.01 1.51 -7.06
N PHE A 22 4.93 2.63 -7.77
CA PHE A 22 5.13 3.94 -7.19
C PHE A 22 4.03 4.30 -6.17
N ILE A 23 2.76 4.04 -6.52
CA ILE A 23 1.62 4.25 -5.62
C ILE A 23 1.75 3.32 -4.39
N LEU A 24 2.09 2.05 -4.61
CA LEU A 24 2.36 1.12 -3.52
C LEU A 24 3.48 1.64 -2.62
N GLY A 25 4.60 2.08 -3.19
CA GLY A 25 5.73 2.61 -2.44
C GLY A 25 5.37 3.81 -1.56
N ILE A 26 4.52 4.71 -2.05
CA ILE A 26 3.99 5.83 -1.24
C ILE A 26 3.14 5.29 -0.08
N LEU A 27 2.21 4.38 -0.36
CA LEU A 27 1.32 3.81 0.67
C LEU A 27 2.12 3.07 1.75
N GLU A 28 3.06 2.22 1.35
CA GLU A 28 3.96 1.48 2.24
C GLU A 28 4.83 2.44 3.07
N THR A 29 5.32 3.51 2.48
CA THR A 29 6.09 4.55 3.20
C THR A 29 5.24 5.20 4.29
N LEU A 30 3.96 5.50 4.00
CA LEU A 30 3.04 6.05 5.01
C LEU A 30 2.80 5.07 6.16
N PHE A 31 2.62 3.78 5.88
CA PHE A 31 2.51 2.76 6.92
C PHE A 31 3.80 2.58 7.73
N ALA A 32 4.96 2.61 7.08
CA ALA A 32 6.26 2.56 7.75
C ALA A 32 6.43 3.77 8.69
N PHE A 33 6.11 4.98 8.23
CA PHE A 33 6.11 6.16 9.11
C PHE A 33 5.16 6.01 10.29
N ARG A 34 3.94 5.49 10.06
CA ARG A 34 2.99 5.21 11.15
C ARG A 34 3.62 4.29 12.19
N LEU A 35 4.21 3.18 11.77
CA LEU A 35 4.87 2.20 12.65
C LEU A 35 6.02 2.84 13.43
N ILE A 36 6.91 3.55 12.74
CA ILE A 36 8.06 4.23 13.37
C ILE A 36 7.55 5.24 14.41
N PHE A 37 6.56 6.06 14.07
CA PHE A 37 6.01 7.03 15.02
C PHE A 37 5.37 6.37 16.23
N LYS A 38 4.64 5.26 16.06
CA LYS A 38 4.08 4.50 17.18
C LYS A 38 5.16 3.88 18.06
N LEU A 39 6.22 3.33 17.46
CA LEU A 39 7.37 2.74 18.15
C LEU A 39 8.17 3.77 18.94
N LEU A 40 8.38 4.95 18.36
CA LEU A 40 9.11 6.04 18.99
C LEU A 40 8.25 6.86 19.97
N GLY A 41 6.98 6.50 20.18
CA GLY A 41 6.07 7.23 21.06
C GLY A 41 5.80 8.67 20.60
N ALA A 42 5.76 8.89 19.28
CA ALA A 42 5.58 10.22 18.70
C ALA A 42 4.26 10.85 19.17
N ASN A 43 4.29 12.17 19.40
CA ASN A 43 3.13 12.90 19.91
C ASN A 43 1.99 12.94 18.89
N PRO A 44 0.83 12.31 19.16
CA PRO A 44 -0.30 12.29 18.24
C PRO A 44 -0.97 13.67 18.06
N SER A 45 -0.70 14.64 18.95
CA SER A 45 -1.18 16.02 18.80
C SER A 45 -0.39 16.82 17.77
N SER A 46 0.74 16.29 17.27
CA SER A 46 1.45 16.92 16.16
C SER A 46 0.62 16.85 14.88
N ALA A 47 0.50 17.97 14.17
CA ALA A 47 -0.24 18.05 12.92
C ALA A 47 0.26 17.03 11.87
N PHE A 48 1.57 16.79 11.82
CA PHE A 48 2.14 15.83 10.87
C PHE A 48 1.84 14.37 11.27
N VAL A 49 2.03 14.02 12.54
CA VAL A 49 1.79 12.65 13.04
C VAL A 49 0.30 12.30 12.94
N SER A 50 -0.58 13.22 13.36
CA SER A 50 -2.03 13.05 13.25
C SER A 50 -2.48 12.91 11.79
N PHE A 51 -1.93 13.69 10.87
CA PHE A 51 -2.20 13.55 9.43
C PHE A 51 -1.84 12.13 8.93
N ILE A 52 -0.64 11.65 9.23
CA ILE A 52 -0.22 10.29 8.83
C ILE A 52 -1.16 9.25 9.43
N TYR A 53 -1.52 9.36 10.71
CA TYR A 53 -2.42 8.42 11.39
C TYR A 53 -3.84 8.43 10.83
N ALA A 54 -4.36 9.61 10.46
CA ALA A 54 -5.67 9.76 9.85
C ALA A 54 -5.71 9.15 8.45
N LEU A 55 -4.74 9.53 7.60
CA LEU A 55 -4.66 9.06 6.22
C LEU A 55 -4.49 7.54 6.15
N THR A 56 -3.49 6.99 6.88
CA THR A 56 -3.28 5.55 6.95
C THR A 56 -4.44 4.83 7.63
N GLY A 57 -5.14 5.49 8.56
CA GLY A 57 -6.29 4.95 9.27
C GLY A 57 -7.46 4.58 8.35
N LEU A 58 -7.64 5.28 7.24
CA LEU A 58 -8.67 4.97 6.23
C LEU A 58 -8.40 3.63 5.55
N PHE A 59 -7.16 3.40 5.13
CA PHE A 59 -6.73 2.15 4.49
C PHE A 59 -6.71 0.97 5.48
N LEU A 60 -6.46 1.25 6.75
CA LEU A 60 -6.41 0.21 7.79
C LEU A 60 -7.78 -0.16 8.35
N ASN A 61 -8.83 0.62 8.06
CA ASN A 61 -10.18 0.39 8.56
C ASN A 61 -10.71 -1.04 8.34
N PRO A 62 -10.59 -1.68 7.15
CA PRO A 62 -11.07 -3.06 6.94
C PRO A 62 -10.28 -4.12 7.72
N PHE A 63 -9.08 -3.80 8.20
CA PHE A 63 -8.23 -4.73 8.96
C PHE A 63 -8.37 -4.53 10.47
N ARG A 64 -9.21 -3.59 10.93
CA ARG A 64 -9.50 -3.39 12.34
C ARG A 64 -10.27 -4.60 12.89
N GLY A 65 -9.81 -5.13 14.02
CA GLY A 65 -10.45 -6.26 14.69
C GLY A 65 -10.01 -7.65 14.20
N ILE A 66 -9.07 -7.75 13.25
CA ILE A 66 -8.47 -9.04 12.84
C ILE A 66 -7.71 -9.69 13.99
N PHE A 67 -7.05 -8.87 14.83
CA PHE A 67 -6.41 -9.34 16.05
C PHE A 67 -7.19 -8.84 17.26
N PRO A 68 -7.34 -9.68 18.31
CA PRO A 68 -7.80 -9.21 19.60
C PRO A 68 -6.94 -8.01 20.00
N SER A 69 -7.59 -6.90 20.38
CA SER A 69 -6.85 -5.78 20.94
C SER A 69 -6.22 -6.28 22.24
N ALA A 70 -4.89 -6.44 22.27
CA ALA A 70 -4.15 -6.93 23.45
C ALA A 70 -4.12 -5.92 24.62
N VAL A 71 -5.08 -4.99 24.64
CA VAL A 71 -5.35 -4.05 25.72
C VAL A 71 -6.76 -4.35 26.18
N GLY A 72 -6.85 -5.06 27.30
CA GLY A 72 -8.07 -5.08 28.09
C GLY A 72 -8.52 -3.65 28.37
N GLU A 73 -9.82 -3.49 28.44
CA GLU A 73 -10.52 -2.29 28.89
C GLU A 73 -9.78 -1.65 30.08
N GLY A 74 -9.08 -0.52 29.85
CA GLY A 74 -8.56 0.28 30.97
C GLY A 74 -7.20 0.94 30.84
N ILE A 75 -6.38 0.68 29.81
CA ILE A 75 -5.10 1.38 29.65
C ILE A 75 -5.10 2.24 28.38
N THR A 76 -5.15 3.55 28.58
CA THR A 76 -5.05 4.64 27.60
C THR A 76 -3.64 4.79 27.02
N THR A 77 -2.96 3.68 26.71
CA THR A 77 -1.65 3.72 26.05
C THR A 77 -1.84 3.63 24.54
N HIS A 78 -1.78 4.79 23.87
CA HIS A 78 -1.80 4.91 22.41
C HIS A 78 -0.57 4.24 21.71
N SER A 79 0.34 3.66 22.47
CA SER A 79 1.58 2.99 22.02
C SER A 79 1.44 1.46 22.05
N VAL A 80 0.38 0.94 21.45
CA VAL A 80 0.34 -0.48 21.07
C VAL A 80 0.64 -0.55 19.59
N LEU A 81 1.71 -1.26 19.23
CA LEU A 81 1.98 -1.66 17.86
C LEU A 81 0.72 -2.29 17.28
N GLU A 82 0.12 -1.67 16.27
CA GLU A 82 -1.11 -2.12 15.64
C GLU A 82 -0.76 -3.24 14.64
N PRO A 83 -1.05 -4.52 14.93
CA PRO A 83 -0.67 -5.62 14.02
C PRO A 83 -1.43 -5.54 12.70
N SER A 84 -2.58 -4.86 12.69
CA SER A 84 -3.34 -4.50 11.50
C SER A 84 -2.54 -3.71 10.48
N VAL A 85 -1.53 -2.93 10.89
CA VAL A 85 -0.67 -2.18 9.96
C VAL A 85 0.19 -3.13 9.14
N ILE A 86 0.81 -4.11 9.80
CA ILE A 86 1.67 -5.11 9.15
C ILE A 86 0.85 -5.95 8.17
N ILE A 87 -0.35 -6.38 8.58
CA ILE A 87 -1.26 -7.09 7.67
C ILE A 87 -1.68 -6.20 6.50
N GLY A 88 -1.99 -4.93 6.75
CA GLY A 88 -2.28 -3.96 5.69
C GLY A 88 -1.16 -3.90 4.65
N MET A 89 0.09 -3.70 5.09
CA MET A 89 1.27 -3.68 4.21
C MET A 89 1.36 -4.94 3.33
N ILE A 90 1.23 -6.12 3.95
CA ILE A 90 1.28 -7.40 3.22
C ILE A 90 0.15 -7.49 2.20
N VAL A 91 -1.09 -7.18 2.58
CA VAL A 91 -2.26 -7.28 1.69
C VAL A 91 -2.13 -6.31 0.51
N TYR A 92 -1.74 -5.07 0.75
CA TYR A 92 -1.58 -4.08 -0.33
C TYR A 92 -0.42 -4.44 -1.26
N ALA A 93 0.69 -4.96 -0.74
CA ALA A 93 1.78 -5.48 -1.57
C ALA A 93 1.33 -6.62 -2.47
N LEU A 94 0.54 -7.57 -1.94
CA LEU A 94 -0.02 -8.69 -2.70
C LEU A 94 -1.00 -8.21 -3.78
N ILE A 95 -1.87 -7.24 -3.46
CA ILE A 95 -2.80 -6.65 -4.43
C ILE A 95 -2.04 -5.98 -5.58
N ALA A 96 -1.04 -5.15 -5.26
CA ALA A 96 -0.24 -4.46 -6.27
C ALA A 96 0.54 -5.44 -7.17
N TYR A 97 1.14 -6.47 -6.57
CA TYR A 97 1.78 -7.55 -7.32
C TYR A 97 0.79 -8.27 -8.24
N GLY A 98 -0.39 -8.64 -7.73
CA GLY A 98 -1.45 -9.25 -8.51
C GLY A 98 -1.88 -8.40 -9.71
N ILE A 99 -2.04 -7.10 -9.51
CA ILE A 99 -2.36 -6.15 -10.59
C ILE A 99 -1.26 -6.16 -11.67
N VAL A 100 0.00 -6.14 -11.28
CA VAL A 100 1.13 -6.18 -12.24
C VAL A 100 1.13 -7.49 -13.02
N VAL A 101 0.90 -8.63 -12.36
CA VAL A 101 0.82 -9.94 -13.01
C VAL A 101 -0.36 -10.01 -13.99
N LEU A 102 -1.51 -9.42 -13.66
CA LEU A 102 -2.65 -9.32 -14.57
C LEU A 102 -2.33 -8.48 -15.81
N ILE A 103 -1.65 -7.34 -15.63
CA ILE A 103 -1.18 -6.50 -16.73
C ILE A 103 -0.25 -7.29 -17.65
N ASP A 104 0.70 -8.03 -17.07
CA ASP A 104 1.63 -8.91 -17.81
C ASP A 104 0.89 -9.97 -18.64
N MET A 105 -0.08 -10.66 -18.04
CA MET A 105 -0.86 -11.67 -18.74
C MET A 105 -1.69 -11.07 -19.88
N ALA A 106 -2.30 -9.90 -19.66
CA ALA A 106 -3.09 -9.22 -20.70
C ALA A 106 -2.21 -8.77 -21.87
N ALA A 107 -1.02 -8.22 -21.59
CA ALA A 107 -0.06 -7.82 -22.62
C ALA A 107 0.46 -9.03 -23.42
N ASN A 108 0.70 -10.17 -22.76
CA ASN A 108 1.21 -11.38 -23.41
C ASN A 108 0.17 -12.11 -24.27
N ARG A 109 -1.11 -12.12 -23.89
CA ARG A 109 -2.17 -12.75 -24.72
C ARG A 109 -2.28 -12.10 -26.09
N LYS A 110 -2.15 -10.76 -26.17
CA LYS A 110 -2.31 -10.01 -27.41
C LYS A 110 -1.26 -10.37 -28.48
N LYS A 111 -0.05 -10.73 -28.06
CA LYS A 111 1.05 -11.13 -28.97
C LYS A 111 0.88 -12.52 -29.61
N ARG A 112 -0.04 -13.36 -29.12
CA ARG A 112 -0.27 -14.71 -29.69
C ARG A 112 -1.36 -14.74 -30.76
N THR A 113 -2.11 -13.65 -30.92
CA THR A 113 -3.28 -13.56 -31.81
C THR A 113 -3.06 -12.62 -33.00
N GLU A 114 -1.90 -11.98 -33.07
CA GLU A 114 -1.37 -11.30 -34.27
C GLU A 114 -0.32 -12.23 -34.91
#